data_AF-A0A3S4FR23-F1
#
_entry.id   AF-A0A3S4FR23-F1
#
_cell.length_a   1.000
_cell.length_b   1.000
_cell.length_c   1.000
_cell.angle_alpha   90.00
_cell.angle_beta   90.00
_cell.angle_gamma   90.00
#
_symmetry.space_group_name_H-M   'P 1'
#
loop_
_entity.id
_entity.type
_entity.pdbx_description
1 polymer ?
#
loop_
_entity_poly.entity_id
_entity_poly.type
_entity_poly.pdbx_seq_one_letter_code
_entity_poly.pdbx_strand_id
1 'polypeptide(L)'
;MRPSNSHIRLSHYFQDVSFYQAAIPTYYGGIMTFAWASQNPALRQLDLATLQQRFNQSGLHCRYYNPAVHGGSFALPQYLLNALAESPA
;
A
#
# COMPACT_ATOMS: atom_id res chain seq x y z
N MET A 1 3.95 9.22 -14.15
CA MET A 1 5.05 8.33 -13.74
C MET A 1 4.49 6.91 -13.67
N ARG A 2 5.00 5.94 -14.45
CA ARG A 2 4.45 4.56 -14.39
C ARG A 2 4.88 3.89 -13.08
N PRO A 3 4.01 3.10 -12.42
CA PRO A 3 4.34 2.40 -11.17
C PRO A 3 5.61 1.56 -11.25
N SER A 4 5.88 0.99 -12.44
CA SER A 4 7.08 0.20 -12.74
C SER A 4 8.41 0.91 -12.47
N ASN A 5 8.55 2.18 -12.89
CA ASN A 5 9.81 2.92 -12.69
C ASN A 5 10.10 3.23 -11.22
N SER A 6 9.06 3.48 -10.42
CA SER A 6 9.24 3.73 -8.98
C SER A 6 9.60 2.44 -8.23
N HIS A 7 9.01 1.31 -8.63
CA HIS A 7 9.32 0.00 -8.08
C HIS A 7 10.80 -0.38 -8.24
N ILE A 8 11.31 -0.30 -9.48
CA ILE A 8 12.72 -0.61 -9.80
C ILE A 8 13.69 0.31 -9.05
N ARG A 9 13.39 1.60 -8.93
CA ARG A 9 14.30 2.53 -8.24
C ARG A 9 14.37 2.26 -6.74
N LEU A 10 13.27 1.82 -6.12
CA LEU A 10 13.22 1.56 -4.69
C LEU A 10 13.76 0.16 -4.34
N SER A 11 13.64 -0.83 -5.23
CA SER A 11 14.14 -2.19 -4.98
C SER A 11 15.65 -2.24 -4.75
N HIS A 12 16.40 -1.31 -5.35
CA HIS A 12 17.84 -1.18 -5.09
C HIS A 12 18.19 -0.86 -3.63
N TYR A 13 17.27 -0.27 -2.87
CA TYR A 13 17.53 0.25 -1.52
C TYR A 13 16.75 -0.47 -0.43
N PHE A 14 15.62 -1.11 -0.76
CA PHE A 14 14.68 -1.66 0.20
C PHE A 14 14.35 -3.13 -0.09
N GLN A 15 14.23 -3.92 0.97
CA GLN A 15 13.91 -5.36 0.87
C GLN A 15 12.44 -5.64 0.55
N ASP A 16 11.53 -4.72 0.88
CA ASP A 16 10.11 -4.83 0.58
C ASP A 16 9.65 -3.57 -0.14
N VAL A 17 9.28 -3.70 -1.41
CA VAL A 17 8.73 -2.63 -2.24
C VAL A 17 7.38 -3.07 -2.80
N SER A 18 6.37 -2.23 -2.63
CA SER A 18 5.01 -2.54 -3.06
C SER A 18 4.21 -1.26 -3.29
N PHE A 19 2.90 -1.39 -3.46
CA PHE A 19 1.97 -0.29 -3.54
C PHE A 19 0.75 -0.56 -2.66
N TYR A 20 0.14 0.51 -2.15
CA TYR A 20 -1.20 0.47 -1.57
C TYR A 20 -2.09 1.49 -2.28
N GLN A 21 -3.40 1.35 -2.14
CA GLN A 21 -4.36 2.10 -2.93
C GLN A 21 -5.50 2.70 -2.11
N ALA A 22 -6.00 3.84 -2.57
CA ALA A 22 -7.23 4.44 -2.08
C ALA A 22 -7.98 5.15 -3.22
N ALA A 23 -9.31 5.14 -3.16
CA ALA A 23 -10.14 5.91 -4.08
C ALA A 23 -10.33 7.33 -3.52
N ILE A 24 -9.87 8.34 -4.26
CA ILE A 24 -10.00 9.74 -3.86
C ILE A 24 -10.93 10.43 -4.86
N PRO A 25 -12.15 10.84 -4.47
CA PRO A 25 -13.19 11.29 -5.40
C PRO A 25 -12.77 12.42 -6.35
N THR A 26 -11.87 13.30 -5.90
CA THR A 26 -11.40 14.46 -6.67
C THR A 26 -10.27 14.13 -7.65
N TYR A 27 -9.66 12.94 -7.55
CA TYR A 27 -8.65 12.48 -8.50
C TYR A 27 -9.31 11.58 -9.53
N TYR A 28 -9.53 12.13 -10.72
CA TYR A 28 -10.15 11.40 -11.83
C TYR A 28 -9.32 10.19 -12.24
N GLY A 29 -9.98 9.09 -12.59
CA GLY A 29 -9.32 7.87 -13.10
C GLY A 29 -9.31 6.67 -12.16
N GLY A 30 -10.09 6.68 -11.07
CA GLY A 30 -10.30 5.52 -10.21
C GLY A 30 -9.39 5.51 -8.98
N ILE A 31 -8.67 4.40 -8.77
CA ILE A 31 -7.84 4.24 -7.58
C ILE A 31 -6.51 5.00 -7.73
N MET A 32 -6.11 5.71 -6.68
CA MET A 32 -4.77 6.27 -6.56
C MET A 32 -3.86 5.24 -5.89
N THR A 33 -2.69 4.98 -6.48
CA THR A 33 -1.65 4.12 -5.90
C THR A 33 -0.57 4.94 -5.22
N PHE A 34 -0.20 4.52 -4.02
CA PHE A 34 0.89 5.07 -3.23
C PHE A 34 2.02 4.05 -3.15
N ALA A 35 3.27 4.50 -3.34
CA ALA A 35 4.43 3.62 -3.22
C ALA A 35 4.68 3.27 -1.75
N TRP A 36 5.03 2.00 -1.50
CA TRP A 36 5.48 1.47 -0.22
C TRP A 36 6.90 0.95 -0.38
N ALA A 37 7.78 1.30 0.55
CA ALA A 37 9.11 0.71 0.63
C ALA A 37 9.57 0.61 2.08
N SER A 38 10.11 -0.54 2.47
CA SER A 38 10.66 -0.76 3.80
C SER A 38 11.78 -1.79 3.77
N GLN A 39 12.66 -1.74 4.78
CA GLN A 39 13.60 -2.82 5.04
C GLN A 39 12.93 -4.00 5.77
N ASN A 40 11.76 -3.78 6.38
CA ASN A 40 11.05 -4.81 7.14
C ASN A 40 9.75 -5.23 6.42
N PRO A 41 9.74 -6.40 5.75
CA PRO A 41 8.56 -6.89 5.01
C PRO A 41 7.35 -7.17 5.90
N ALA A 42 7.55 -7.41 7.21
CA ALA A 42 6.45 -7.71 8.13
C ALA A 42 5.51 -6.51 8.34
N LEU A 43 5.96 -5.28 8.04
CA LEU A 43 5.21 -4.07 8.36
C LEU A 43 3.93 -3.89 7.54
N ARG A 44 3.84 -4.47 6.33
CA ARG A 44 2.61 -4.47 5.52
C ARG A 44 1.78 -5.75 5.63
N GLN A 45 2.24 -6.71 6.43
CA GLN A 45 1.59 -8.02 6.62
C GLN A 45 1.04 -8.18 8.04
N LEU A 46 0.79 -7.06 8.73
CA LEU A 46 0.19 -7.08 10.05
C LEU A 46 -1.24 -7.60 9.98
N ASP A 47 -1.59 -8.44 10.94
CA ASP A 47 -2.95 -8.95 11.07
C ASP A 47 -3.90 -7.85 11.57
N LEU A 48 -5.19 -8.06 11.30
CA LEU A 48 -6.23 -7.09 11.64
C LEU A 48 -6.28 -6.79 13.15
N ALA A 49 -6.02 -7.80 14.01
CA ALA A 49 -6.04 -7.62 15.45
C ALA A 49 -4.95 -6.66 15.92
N THR A 50 -3.72 -6.79 15.41
CA THR A 50 -2.62 -5.85 15.71
C THR A 50 -2.96 -4.44 15.24
N LEU A 51 -3.52 -4.28 14.04
CA LEU A 51 -3.91 -2.97 13.50
C LEU A 51 -5.02 -2.33 14.35
N GLN A 52 -5.99 -3.11 14.80
CA GLN A 52 -7.08 -2.66 15.66
C GLN A 52 -6.56 -2.19 17.02
N GLN A 53 -5.67 -2.97 17.65
CA GLN A 53 -5.05 -2.59 18.91
C GLN A 53 -4.30 -1.26 18.79
N ARG A 54 -3.45 -1.10 17.76
CA ARG A 54 -2.69 0.12 17.53
C ARG A 54 -3.59 1.33 17.27
N PHE A 55 -4.65 1.15 16.47
CA PHE A 55 -5.59 2.23 16.18
C PHE A 55 -6.30 2.70 17.45
N ASN A 56 -6.78 1.77 18.29
CA ASN A 56 -7.42 2.10 19.56
C ASN A 56 -6.47 2.84 20.52
N GLN A 57 -5.21 2.42 20.60
CA GLN A 57 -4.19 3.07 21.43
C GLN A 57 -3.79 4.45 20.93
N SER A 58 -3.91 4.72 19.62
CA SER A 58 -3.52 5.99 19.03
C SER A 58 -4.46 7.16 19.37
N GLY A 59 -5.71 6.86 19.80
CA GLY A 59 -6.73 7.89 20.05
C GLY A 59 -7.17 8.66 18.79
N LEU A 60 -6.85 8.16 17.59
CA LEU A 60 -7.20 8.83 16.35
C LEU A 60 -8.70 8.67 16.02
N HIS A 61 -9.31 9.77 15.59
CA HIS A 61 -10.66 9.79 15.03
C HIS A 61 -10.57 10.03 13.52
N CYS A 62 -10.85 8.99 12.73
CA CYS A 62 -10.72 9.02 11.28
C CYS A 62 -12.08 8.86 10.59
N ARG A 63 -12.26 9.54 9.46
CA ARG A 63 -13.49 9.47 8.63
C ARG A 63 -13.42 8.44 7.51
N TYR A 64 -12.21 8.06 7.09
CA TYR A 64 -11.97 7.12 5.98
C TYR A 64 -11.10 5.95 6.45
N TYR A 65 -9.96 6.27 7.07
CA TYR A 65 -9.07 5.26 7.62
C TYR A 65 -9.74 4.46 8.75
N ASN A 66 -9.61 3.15 8.68
CA ASN A 66 -9.84 2.21 9.78
C ASN A 66 -8.92 0.98 9.58
N PRO A 67 -8.76 0.11 10.58
CA PRO A 67 -7.87 -1.07 10.48
C PRO A 67 -8.17 -1.99 9.28
N ALA A 68 -9.43 -2.18 8.92
CA ALA A 68 -9.82 -3.01 7.78
C ALA A 68 -9.45 -2.34 6.45
N VAL A 69 -9.66 -1.03 6.32
CA VAL A 69 -9.24 -0.24 5.16
C VAL A 69 -7.72 -0.24 5.01
N HIS A 70 -6.96 -0.18 6.12
CA HIS A 70 -5.51 -0.30 6.09
C HIS A 70 -5.07 -1.63 5.44
N GLY A 71 -5.55 -2.75 5.97
CA GLY A 71 -5.20 -4.08 5.43
C GLY A 71 -5.66 -4.24 3.97
N GLY A 72 -6.89 -3.83 3.67
CA GLY A 72 -7.44 -3.89 2.32
C GLY A 72 -6.74 -2.99 1.30
N SER A 73 -6.09 -1.91 1.73
CA SER A 73 -5.40 -0.99 0.82
C SER A 73 -4.21 -1.63 0.10
N PHE A 74 -3.63 -2.71 0.64
CA PHE A 74 -2.56 -3.47 -0.03
C PHE A 74 -3.09 -4.50 -1.05
N ALA A 75 -4.41 -4.70 -1.12
CA ALA A 75 -5.01 -5.50 -2.18
C ALA A 75 -5.05 -4.68 -3.48
N LEU A 76 -4.20 -5.06 -4.44
CA LEU A 76 -4.07 -4.41 -5.72
C LEU A 76 -4.92 -5.14 -6.79
N PRO A 77 -5.61 -4.40 -7.68
CA PRO A 77 -6.24 -5.00 -8.85
C PRO A 77 -5.25 -5.76 -9.75
N GLN A 78 -5.75 -6.79 -10.44
CA GLN A 78 -4.93 -7.69 -11.24
C GLN A 78 -4.08 -6.97 -12.32
N TYR A 79 -4.61 -5.91 -12.94
CA TYR A 79 -3.85 -5.17 -13.96
C TYR A 79 -2.60 -4.46 -13.38
N LEU A 80 -2.64 -4.04 -12.11
CA LEU A 80 -1.46 -3.49 -11.43
C LEU A 80 -0.47 -4.59 -11.08
N LEU A 81 -0.95 -5.73 -10.60
CA LEU A 81 -0.10 -6.89 -10.32
C LEU A 81 0.67 -7.33 -11.58
N ASN A 82 -0.02 -7.38 -12.72
CA ASN A 82 0.61 -7.70 -14.01
C ASN A 82 1.68 -6.66 -14.38
N ALA A 83 1.36 -5.36 -14.28
CA ALA A 83 2.31 -4.29 -14.60
C ALA A 83 3.56 -4.28 -13.70
N LEU A 84 3.44 -4.72 -12.45
CA LEU A 84 4.57 -4.89 -11.53
C LEU A 84 5.39 -6.14 -11.87
N ALA A 85 4.73 -7.24 -12.24
CA ALA A 85 5.41 -8.48 -12.64
C ALA A 85 6.23 -8.33 -13.94
N GLU A 86 5.75 -7.52 -14.89
CA GLU A 86 6.48 -7.18 -16.13
C GLU A 86 7.72 -6.30 -15.87
N SER A 87 7.87 -5.75 -14.67
CA SER A 87 8.98 -4.89 -14.26
C SER A 87 9.72 -5.51 -13.08
N PRO A 88 10.52 -6.58 -13.31
CA PRO A 88 11.28 -7.21 -12.25
C PRO A 88 12.21 -6.17 -11.60
N ALA A 89 12.16 -6.16 -10.27
CA ALA A 89 12.95 -5.32 -9.38
C ALA A 89 14.45 -5.59 -9.50
#